data_AF-A0A3D4RTP8-F1
#
_entry.id   AF-A0A3D4RTP8-F1
#
_cell.length_a   1.000
_cell.length_b   1.000
_cell.length_c   1.000
_cell.angle_alpha   90.00
_cell.angle_beta   90.00
_cell.angle_gamma   90.00
#
_symmetry.space_group_name_H-M   'P 1'
#
loop_
_entity.id
_entity.type
_entity.pdbx_description
1 polymer ?
#
loop_
_entity_poly.entity_id
_entity_poly.type
_entity_poly.pdbx_seq_one_letter_code
_entity_poly.pdbx_strand_id
1 'polypeptide(L)'
;MNISSLRRILDGTLPPQELCIMIADEVARYASPRNPIGGSIPIMLQADEDSVHIDCQAIRSLIDAYLGGTLSAAQVAYLCDGILLSDQLGLDSELVRECLEEMTDPEINGELTALDAMHIRQRCSEI
;
A
#
# COMPACT_ATOMS: atom_id res chain seq x y z
N MET A 1 1.12 -2.14 -12.28
CA MET A 1 1.81 -3.21 -11.51
C MET A 1 1.04 -4.54 -11.56
N ASN A 2 1.72 -5.71 -11.54
CA ASN A 2 1.03 -7.02 -11.44
C ASN A 2 0.68 -7.38 -9.98
N ILE A 3 -0.50 -7.96 -9.75
CA ILE A 3 -0.94 -8.44 -8.43
C ILE A 3 0.05 -9.46 -7.83
N SER A 4 0.56 -10.37 -8.66
CA SER A 4 1.55 -11.37 -8.26
C SER A 4 2.88 -10.74 -7.79
N SER A 5 3.25 -9.56 -8.31
CA SER A 5 4.44 -8.83 -7.85
C SER A 5 4.20 -8.19 -6.50
N LEU A 6 3.05 -7.53 -6.31
CA LEU A 6 2.63 -6.96 -5.03
C LEU A 6 2.65 -8.04 -3.93
N ARG A 7 2.04 -9.20 -4.18
CA ARG A 7 2.04 -10.33 -3.25
C ARG A 7 3.45 -10.78 -2.87
N ARG A 8 4.36 -10.93 -3.84
CA ARG A 8 5.75 -11.35 -3.57
C ARG A 8 6.52 -10.34 -2.71
N ILE A 9 6.17 -9.06 -2.77
CA ILE A 9 6.77 -8.03 -1.92
C ILE A 9 6.18 -8.08 -0.51
N LEU A 10 4.86 -8.26 -0.40
CA LEU A 10 4.15 -8.41 0.88
C LEU A 10 4.58 -9.69 1.63
N ASP A 11 4.85 -10.76 0.89
CA ASP A 11 5.36 -12.03 1.41
C ASP A 11 6.88 -11.98 1.73
N GLY A 12 7.55 -10.88 1.37
CA GLY A 12 8.99 -10.70 1.57
C GLY A 12 9.86 -11.52 0.61
N THR A 13 9.27 -12.19 -0.37
CA THR A 13 9.98 -12.94 -1.42
C THR A 13 10.70 -12.05 -2.42
N LEU A 14 10.31 -10.78 -2.52
CA LEU A 14 10.86 -9.82 -3.47
C LEU A 14 11.21 -8.52 -2.74
N PRO A 15 12.39 -7.94 -2.99
CA PRO A 15 12.85 -6.78 -2.23
C PRO A 15 11.95 -5.56 -2.52
N PRO A 16 11.54 -4.80 -1.48
CA PRO A 16 10.70 -3.62 -1.66
C PRO A 16 11.35 -2.51 -2.52
N GLN A 17 12.65 -2.57 -2.76
CA GLN A 17 13.35 -1.68 -3.71
C GLN A 17 12.91 -1.89 -5.16
N GLU A 18 12.67 -3.13 -5.56
CA GLU A 18 12.15 -3.43 -6.90
C GLU A 18 10.72 -2.90 -7.06
N LEU A 19 9.92 -2.95 -5.97
CA LEU A 19 8.61 -2.31 -5.94
C LEU A 19 8.74 -0.82 -6.22
N CYS A 20 9.65 -0.14 -5.53
CA CYS A 20 9.88 1.29 -5.69
C CYS A 20 10.16 1.66 -7.15
N ILE A 21 10.94 0.85 -7.88
CA ILE A 21 11.25 1.08 -9.29
C ILE A 21 10.01 0.85 -10.16
N MET A 22 9.24 -0.22 -9.89
CA MET A 22 8.04 -0.56 -10.66
C MET A 22 6.95 0.52 -10.53
N ILE A 23 6.74 1.04 -9.32
CA ILE A 23 5.71 2.05 -9.05
C ILE A 23 6.26 3.48 -9.09
N ALA A 24 7.54 3.70 -9.39
CA ALA A 24 8.14 5.04 -9.37
C ALA A 24 7.40 6.03 -10.28
N ASP A 25 7.09 5.59 -11.51
CA ASP A 25 6.38 6.42 -12.49
C ASP A 25 4.93 6.68 -12.06
N GLU A 26 4.28 5.64 -11.51
CA GLU A 26 2.91 5.71 -11.02
C GLU A 26 2.79 6.63 -9.79
N VAL A 27 3.71 6.52 -8.83
CA VAL A 27 3.78 7.36 -7.62
C VAL A 27 4.15 8.79 -7.97
N ALA A 28 5.05 9.02 -8.94
CA ALA A 28 5.35 10.37 -9.42
C ALA A 28 4.14 11.06 -10.09
N ARG A 29 3.27 10.27 -10.71
CA ARG A 29 1.98 10.74 -11.26
C ARG A 29 0.93 10.92 -10.17
N TYR A 30 0.94 10.07 -9.15
CA TYR A 30 0.13 10.19 -7.95
C TYR A 30 0.44 11.46 -7.15
N ALA A 31 1.71 11.70 -6.85
CA ALA A 31 2.19 12.86 -6.13
C ALA A 31 2.23 14.15 -6.97
N SER A 32 1.81 14.11 -8.24
CA SER A 32 1.82 15.30 -9.09
C SER A 32 0.63 16.22 -8.80
N PRO A 33 0.84 17.50 -8.43
CA PRO A 33 -0.23 18.47 -8.10
C PRO A 33 -1.07 18.90 -9.32
N ARG A 34 -0.83 18.30 -10.49
CA ARG A 34 -1.63 18.47 -11.71
C ARG A 34 -2.83 17.54 -11.78
N ASN A 35 -3.12 16.82 -10.69
CA ASN A 35 -4.36 16.09 -10.62
C ASN A 35 -5.48 17.10 -10.26
N PRO A 36 -6.44 17.36 -11.17
CA PRO A 36 -7.56 18.24 -10.82
C PRO A 36 -8.27 17.64 -9.61
N ILE A 37 -8.68 18.48 -8.67
CA ILE A 37 -9.52 18.10 -7.52
C ILE A 37 -10.69 17.25 -8.07
N GLY A 38 -10.70 15.93 -7.78
CA GLY A 38 -11.65 14.96 -8.35
C GLY A 38 -11.11 14.01 -9.43
N GLY A 39 -9.80 14.03 -9.75
CA GLY A 39 -9.17 13.11 -10.69
C GLY A 39 -8.81 11.78 -10.03
N SER A 40 -9.56 10.72 -10.29
CA SER A 40 -9.14 9.36 -9.91
C SER A 40 -7.96 8.95 -10.76
N ILE A 41 -6.78 8.77 -10.15
CA ILE A 41 -5.65 8.14 -10.84
C ILE A 41 -5.96 6.64 -10.87
N PRO A 42 -6.14 6.03 -12.06
CA PRO A 42 -6.39 4.61 -12.14
C PRO A 42 -5.13 3.88 -11.69
N ILE A 43 -5.17 3.29 -10.49
CA ILE A 43 -4.13 2.38 -10.03
C ILE A 43 -4.31 1.09 -10.81
N MET A 44 -3.46 0.87 -11.80
CA MET A 44 -3.57 -0.29 -12.69
C MET A 44 -2.89 -1.50 -12.06
N LEU A 45 -3.66 -2.24 -11.27
CA LEU A 45 -3.31 -3.60 -10.85
C LEU A 45 -3.71 -4.56 -11.96
N GLN A 46 -2.72 -5.13 -12.64
CA GLN A 46 -2.95 -6.21 -13.59
C GLN A 46 -3.26 -7.50 -12.81
N ALA A 47 -4.49 -7.96 -12.99
CA ALA A 47 -5.00 -9.22 -12.49
C ALA A 47 -4.33 -10.40 -13.20
N ASP A 48 -3.22 -10.86 -12.63
CA ASP A 48 -2.47 -12.04 -13.06
C ASP A 48 -2.72 -13.24 -12.12
N GLU A 49 -3.43 -13.02 -11.00
CA GLU A 49 -3.89 -14.03 -10.05
C GLU A 49 -5.36 -13.74 -9.68
N ASP A 50 -6.22 -14.76 -9.67
CA ASP A 50 -7.66 -14.65 -9.39
C ASP A 50 -8.02 -14.46 -7.91
N SER A 51 -7.06 -14.54 -6.97
CA SER A 51 -7.36 -14.49 -5.53
C SER A 51 -6.14 -14.09 -4.70
N VAL A 52 -5.80 -12.80 -4.72
CA VAL A 52 -4.82 -12.27 -3.76
C VAL A 52 -5.54 -11.62 -2.60
N HIS A 53 -5.23 -12.11 -1.41
CA HIS A 53 -5.77 -11.63 -0.16
C HIS A 53 -4.70 -10.84 0.58
N ILE A 54 -5.06 -9.67 1.08
CA ILE A 54 -4.22 -8.84 1.95
C ILE A 54 -4.58 -9.19 3.38
N ASP A 55 -3.58 -9.67 4.11
CA ASP A 55 -3.67 -10.03 5.52
C ASP A 55 -2.88 -9.05 6.39
N CYS A 56 -2.91 -9.28 7.70
CA CYS A 56 -2.13 -8.49 8.65
C CYS A 56 -0.61 -8.64 8.45
N GLN A 57 -0.14 -9.75 7.88
CA GLN A 57 1.28 -9.94 7.60
C GLN A 57 1.75 -9.02 6.47
N ALA A 58 0.94 -8.87 5.42
CA ALA A 58 1.18 -7.93 4.33
C ALA A 58 1.28 -6.48 4.82
N ILE A 59 0.37 -6.05 5.70
CA ILE A 59 0.41 -4.71 6.33
C ILE A 59 1.72 -4.53 7.10
N ARG A 60 2.13 -5.54 7.88
CA ARG A 60 3.38 -5.49 8.64
C ARG A 60 4.59 -5.38 7.73
N SER A 61 4.63 -6.11 6.63
CA SER A 61 5.71 -6.01 5.63
C SER A 61 5.79 -4.61 5.01
N LEU A 62 4.65 -4.01 4.67
CA LEU A 62 4.58 -2.61 4.19
C LEU A 62 5.16 -1.63 5.22
N ILE A 63 4.75 -1.79 6.48
CA ILE A 63 5.21 -0.92 7.56
C ILE A 63 6.68 -1.13 7.89
N ASP A 64 7.16 -2.37 7.95
CA ASP A 64 8.57 -2.66 8.20
C ASP A 64 9.44 -2.12 7.04
N ALA A 65 8.95 -2.13 5.79
CA ALA A 65 9.63 -1.50 4.65
C ALA A 65 9.61 0.04 4.72
N TYR A 66 8.53 0.65 5.24
CA TYR A 66 8.45 2.08 5.51
C TYR A 66 9.39 2.52 6.64
N LEU A 67 9.31 1.85 7.79
CA LEU A 67 10.18 2.07 8.96
C LEU A 67 11.66 1.79 8.63
N GLY A 68 11.92 0.83 7.75
CA GLY A 68 13.24 0.55 7.20
C GLY A 68 13.75 1.60 6.19
N GLY A 69 12.97 2.64 5.89
CA GLY A 69 13.32 3.70 4.95
C GLY A 69 13.40 3.25 3.49
N THR A 70 12.86 2.07 3.17
CA THR A 70 12.83 1.54 1.80
C THR A 70 11.65 2.09 1.02
N LEU A 71 10.49 2.19 1.67
CA LEU A 71 9.30 2.85 1.14
C LEU A 71 9.14 4.24 1.74
N SER A 72 8.68 5.18 0.92
CA SER A 72 8.29 6.53 1.33
C SER A 72 6.80 6.55 1.67
N ALA A 73 6.35 7.51 2.49
CA ALA A 73 4.93 7.66 2.85
C ALA A 73 4.01 7.74 1.61
N ALA A 74 4.43 8.48 0.58
CA ALA A 74 3.70 8.58 -0.69
C ALA A 74 3.57 7.24 -1.43
N GLN A 75 4.58 6.37 -1.33
CA GLN A 75 4.54 5.03 -1.94
C GLN A 75 3.60 4.10 -1.17
N VAL A 76 3.63 4.17 0.16
CA VAL A 76 2.70 3.42 1.02
C VAL A 76 1.26 3.84 0.75
N ALA A 77 0.99 5.14 0.72
CA ALA A 77 -0.34 5.68 0.43
C ALA A 77 -0.85 5.22 -0.94
N TYR A 78 -0.02 5.33 -1.99
CA TYR A 78 -0.35 4.84 -3.32
C TYR A 78 -0.71 3.34 -3.33
N LEU A 79 0.03 2.51 -2.59
CA LEU A 79 -0.25 1.09 -2.49
C LEU A 79 -1.56 0.82 -1.75
N CYS A 80 -1.82 1.53 -0.65
CA CYS A 80 -3.03 1.37 0.15
C CYS A 80 -4.28 1.79 -0.65
N ASP A 81 -4.22 2.92 -1.34
CA ASP A 81 -5.28 3.35 -2.28
C ASP A 81 -5.47 2.32 -3.39
N GLY A 82 -4.37 1.78 -3.92
CA GLY A 82 -4.41 0.75 -4.95
C GLY A 82 -5.12 -0.51 -4.50
N ILE A 83 -4.89 -0.93 -3.26
CA ILE A 83 -5.52 -2.09 -2.65
C ILE A 83 -7.01 -1.82 -2.43
N LEU A 84 -7.37 -0.68 -1.82
CA LEU A 84 -8.76 -0.33 -1.50
C LEU A 84 -9.63 -0.10 -2.74
N LEU A 85 -9.06 0.46 -3.81
CA LEU A 85 -9.76 0.70 -5.08
C LEU A 85 -9.83 -0.54 -5.97
N SER A 86 -9.13 -1.62 -5.62
CA SER A 86 -9.13 -2.84 -6.42
C SER A 86 -10.16 -3.84 -5.93
N ASP A 87 -11.24 -4.02 -6.71
CA ASP A 87 -12.22 -5.10 -6.51
C ASP A 87 -11.62 -6.51 -6.63
N GLN A 88 -10.39 -6.63 -7.15
CA GLN A 88 -9.70 -7.91 -7.37
C GLN A 88 -8.93 -8.40 -6.13
N LEU A 89 -8.70 -7.52 -5.16
CA LEU A 89 -7.97 -7.85 -3.93
C LEU A 89 -8.96 -8.12 -2.80
N GLY A 90 -8.88 -9.32 -2.24
CA GLY A 90 -9.61 -9.68 -1.03
C GLY A 90 -8.94 -9.08 0.19
N LEU A 91 -9.71 -8.55 1.14
CA LEU A 91 -9.20 -8.19 2.47
C LEU A 91 -9.57 -9.30 3.43
N ASP A 92 -8.58 -9.84 4.14
CA ASP A 92 -8.79 -11.00 5.02
C ASP A 92 -9.61 -10.64 6.27
N SER A 93 -9.56 -9.37 6.68
CA SER A 93 -10.30 -8.85 7.83
C SER A 93 -10.65 -7.38 7.63
N GLU A 94 -11.73 -6.94 8.28
CA GLU A 94 -12.11 -5.53 8.33
C GLU A 94 -11.02 -4.67 8.98
N LEU A 95 -10.25 -5.24 9.92
CA LEU A 95 -9.11 -4.55 10.53
C LEU A 95 -8.02 -4.22 9.51
N VAL A 96 -7.78 -5.10 8.53
CA VAL A 96 -6.83 -4.83 7.43
C VAL A 96 -7.33 -3.64 6.61
N ARG A 97 -8.63 -3.57 6.34
CA ARG A 97 -9.24 -2.44 5.64
C ARG A 97 -9.04 -1.13 6.40
N GLU A 98 -9.37 -1.11 7.69
CA GLU A 98 -9.20 0.09 8.53
C GLU A 98 -7.74 0.55 8.52
N CYS A 99 -6.79 -0.40 8.67
CA CYS A 99 -5.37 -0.09 8.62
C CYS A 99 -4.96 0.53 7.29
N LEU A 100 -5.45 0.00 6.16
CA LEU A 100 -5.16 0.56 4.83
C LEU A 100 -5.73 1.97 4.69
N GLU A 101 -6.98 2.18 5.12
CA GLU A 101 -7.66 3.48 5.05
C GLU A 101 -6.88 4.54 5.85
N GLU A 102 -6.38 4.20 7.05
CA GLU A 102 -5.55 5.09 7.87
C GLU A 102 -4.18 5.42 7.21
N MET A 103 -3.70 4.58 6.29
CA MET A 103 -2.43 4.79 5.57
C MET A 103 -2.60 5.44 4.19
N THR A 104 -3.84 5.64 3.72
CA THR A 104 -4.12 6.32 2.44
C THR A 104 -3.93 7.83 2.53
N ASP A 105 -3.80 8.46 1.36
CA ASP A 105 -3.77 9.91 1.14
C ASP A 105 -3.26 10.78 2.32
N PRO A 106 -1.97 11.15 2.34
CA PRO A 106 -1.40 11.96 3.42
C PRO A 106 -1.93 13.40 3.46
N GLU A 107 -2.61 13.90 2.40
CA GLU A 107 -3.29 15.19 2.44
C GLU A 107 -4.64 15.11 3.18
N ILE A 108 -5.28 13.94 3.18
CA ILE A 108 -6.57 13.71 3.87
C ILE A 108 -6.36 13.14 5.28
N ASN A 109 -5.54 12.10 5.43
CA ASN A 109 -5.30 11.40 6.71
C ASN A 109 -4.08 11.93 7.49
N GLY A 110 -3.28 12.81 6.87
CA GLY A 110 -2.04 13.31 7.44
C GLY A 110 -0.83 12.47 7.04
N GLU A 111 0.37 13.05 7.11
CA GLU A 111 1.60 12.32 6.81
C GLU A 111 1.75 11.13 7.76
N LEU A 112 1.84 9.92 7.20
CA LEU A 112 2.06 8.69 7.95
C LEU A 112 3.32 8.82 8.81
N THR A 113 3.17 8.96 10.13
CA THR A 113 4.34 9.04 11.00
C THR A 113 4.86 7.65 11.35
N ALA A 114 6.13 7.57 11.77
CA ALA A 114 6.67 6.31 12.29
C ALA A 114 5.86 5.76 13.48
N LEU A 115 5.21 6.64 14.24
CA LEU A 115 4.40 6.30 15.40
C LEU A 115 3.07 5.66 14.97
N ASP A 116 2.42 6.22 13.94
CA ASP A 116 1.21 5.64 13.33
C ASP A 116 1.51 4.28 12.73
N ALA A 117 2.61 4.18 11.98
CA ALA A 117 3.08 2.93 11.41
C ALA A 117 3.32 1.88 12.51
N MET A 118 3.98 2.23 13.62
CA MET A 118 4.15 1.30 14.74
C MET A 118 2.83 0.88 15.38
N HIS A 119 1.87 1.79 15.55
CA HIS A 119 0.53 1.49 16.07
C HIS A 119 -0.21 0.49 15.17
N ILE A 120 -0.23 0.73 13.86
CA ILE A 120 -0.88 -0.14 12.87
C ILE A 120 -0.21 -1.53 12.88
N ARG A 121 1.12 -1.57 12.89
CA ARG A 121 1.88 -2.82 13.01
C ARG A 121 1.53 -3.60 14.27
N GLN A 122 1.33 -2.91 15.39
CA GLN A 122 0.97 -3.54 16.65
C GLN A 122 -0.44 -4.12 16.62
N ARG A 123 -1.43 -3.39 16.05
CA ARG A 123 -2.79 -3.90 15.84
C ARG A 123 -2.80 -5.17 14.99
N CYS A 124 -2.01 -5.20 13.92
CA CYS A 124 -1.83 -6.37 13.06
C CYS A 124 -1.04 -7.52 13.72
N SER A 125 -0.50 -7.34 14.92
CA SER A 125 0.30 -8.35 15.62
C SER A 125 -0.40 -8.94 16.86
N GLU A 126 -1.56 -8.39 17.26
CA GLU A 126 -2.39 -8.88 18.37
C GLU A 126 -3.46 -9.90 17.95
N ILE A 127 -3.48 -10.26 16.66
CA ILE A 127 -4.36 -11.26 16.03
C ILE A 127 -3.56 -12.52 15.72
#